data_AF-A0AAN8KCM4-F1
#
_entry.id   AF-A0AAN8KCM4-F1
#
_cell.length_a   1.000
_cell.length_b   1.000
_cell.length_c   1.000
_cell.angle_alpha   90.00
_cell.angle_beta   90.00
_cell.angle_gamma   90.00
#
_symmetry.space_group_name_H-M   'P 1'
#
loop_
_entity.id
_entity.type
_entity.pdbx_description
1 polymer ?
#
loop_
_entity_poly.entity_id
_entity_poly.type
_entity_poly.pdbx_seq_one_letter_code
_entity_poly.pdbx_strand_id
1 'polypeptide(L)'
;MLKLALLLVGVAIVAAINEDLNGEWEIFTQTYSKEYASEADAQMRRLIWEDNVNFIQLHNLRADRGLHSYRLGMNAFGDMTRVEIVQKMNGYRMANRTGGATFMPPSHVDALPTTVDWRTQGYVTPIKDQKECGSCWAFSSTGSLEGQHFKRTGTLVSLSEQNLMDCSKPEGNHGCGGGLMDYAFEYIKSNNGIDTEASYPYTARDGRCRFKAANVGATDVGFTDIPRDSEAGLQQAVATVGPISVAIDASRSTFHFYKTGVYSDVECSSVRLDHGVLAVGYGTDAGSDYWLVKNSWGTVWGMQGYIMMSRNKNNQCGIATQASYPMV
;
A
#
# COMPACT_ATOMS: atom_id res chain seq x y z
N MET A 1 48.66 45.04 -20.13
CA MET A 1 47.33 45.26 -19.49
C MET A 1 46.82 43.91 -19.00
N LEU A 2 46.45 43.87 -17.73
CA LEU A 2 46.27 42.69 -16.88
C LEU A 2 45.05 41.85 -17.31
N LYS A 3 45.21 40.53 -17.47
CA LYS A 3 44.09 39.58 -17.66
C LYS A 3 43.40 39.37 -16.30
N LEU A 4 42.16 39.85 -16.17
CA LEU A 4 41.30 39.57 -15.02
C LEU A 4 40.78 38.13 -15.13
N ALA A 5 41.23 37.23 -14.24
CA ALA A 5 40.61 35.92 -14.06
C ALA A 5 39.43 36.09 -13.09
N LEU A 6 38.19 35.86 -13.57
CA LEU A 6 37.04 35.69 -12.69
C LEU A 6 37.16 34.33 -11.99
N LEU A 7 37.44 34.34 -10.69
CA LEU A 7 37.22 33.20 -9.81
C LEU A 7 35.73 33.14 -9.47
N LEU A 8 35.00 32.22 -10.09
CA LEU A 8 33.68 31.78 -9.65
C LEU A 8 33.88 30.89 -8.42
N VAL A 9 33.74 31.47 -7.22
CA VAL A 9 33.65 30.70 -5.98
C VAL A 9 32.21 30.20 -5.87
N GLY A 10 31.98 28.94 -6.24
CA GLY A 10 30.74 28.25 -5.91
C GLY A 10 30.71 27.96 -4.41
N VAL A 11 29.88 28.67 -3.65
CA VAL A 11 29.60 28.32 -2.25
C VAL A 11 28.65 27.15 -2.26
N ALA A 12 29.16 25.94 -2.03
CA ALA A 12 28.32 24.79 -1.70
C ALA A 12 27.82 25.00 -0.26
N ILE A 13 26.54 25.32 -0.10
CA ILE A 13 25.90 25.30 1.23
C ILE A 13 25.74 23.83 1.60
N VAL A 14 26.61 23.34 2.48
CA VAL A 14 26.43 22.04 3.12
C VAL A 14 25.34 22.23 4.17
N ALA A 15 24.22 21.51 4.05
CA ALA A 15 23.19 21.48 5.09
C ALA A 15 23.82 20.93 6.38
N ALA A 16 23.79 21.72 7.45
CA ALA A 16 24.33 21.34 8.74
C ALA A 16 23.32 20.49 9.52
N ILE A 17 23.80 19.47 10.23
CA ILE A 17 23.00 18.64 11.14
C ILE A 17 22.52 19.51 12.31
N ASN A 18 21.26 19.34 12.71
CA ASN A 18 20.74 19.94 13.93
C ASN A 18 21.13 19.11 15.16
N GLU A 19 22.13 19.58 15.91
CA GLU A 19 22.64 18.89 17.11
C GLU A 19 21.57 18.72 18.20
N ASP A 20 20.55 19.60 18.25
CA ASP A 20 19.45 19.49 19.22
C ASP A 20 18.63 18.21 19.03
N LEU A 21 18.65 17.60 17.83
CA LEU A 21 17.90 16.38 17.50
C LEU A 21 18.71 15.09 17.68
N ASN A 22 19.90 15.16 18.29
CA ASN A 22 20.77 13.98 18.45
C ASN A 22 20.11 12.87 19.26
N GLY A 23 19.40 13.20 20.34
CA GLY A 23 18.69 12.20 21.14
C GLY A 23 17.57 11.52 20.37
N GLU A 24 16.76 12.28 19.64
CA GLU A 24 15.65 11.78 18.83
C GLU A 24 16.13 10.89 17.67
N TRP A 25 17.27 11.20 17.08
CA TRP A 25 17.90 10.35 16.07
C TRP A 25 18.42 9.04 16.64
N GLU A 26 19.06 9.06 17.81
CA GLU A 26 19.48 7.84 18.50
C GLU A 26 18.28 6.95 18.82
N ILE A 27 17.19 7.55 19.31
CA ILE A 27 15.92 6.83 19.55
C ILE A 27 15.37 6.26 18.24
N PHE A 28 15.36 7.01 17.15
CA PHE A 28 14.88 6.57 15.84
C PHE A 28 15.68 5.36 15.32
N THR A 29 17.01 5.47 15.32
CA THR A 29 17.89 4.42 14.81
C THR A 29 17.78 3.15 15.64
N GLN A 30 17.69 3.25 16.97
CA GLN A 30 17.47 2.10 17.85
C GLN A 30 16.08 1.48 17.67
N THR A 31 15.03 2.31 17.59
CA THR A 31 13.63 1.84 17.48
C THR A 31 13.41 1.03 16.21
N TYR A 32 14.05 1.43 15.11
CA TYR A 32 13.89 0.79 13.79
C TYR A 32 15.10 -0.04 13.37
N SER A 33 16.01 -0.34 14.32
CA SER A 33 17.22 -1.14 14.10
C SER A 33 17.99 -0.72 12.84
N LYS A 34 18.23 0.59 12.70
CA LYS A 34 18.88 1.17 11.53
C LYS A 34 20.37 0.90 11.54
N GLU A 35 20.86 0.36 10.42
CA GLU A 35 22.27 0.14 10.16
C GLU A 35 22.65 0.86 8.87
N TYR A 36 23.80 1.53 8.87
CA TYR A 36 24.29 2.34 7.77
C TYR A 36 25.63 1.82 7.26
N ALA A 37 25.85 1.92 5.95
CA ALA A 37 27.05 1.33 5.33
C ALA A 37 28.34 2.07 5.70
N SER A 38 28.24 3.34 6.10
CA SER A 38 29.35 4.19 6.52
C SER A 38 28.85 5.37 7.34
N GLU A 39 29.77 6.10 8.00
CA GLU A 39 29.44 7.36 8.68
C GLU A 39 28.88 8.41 7.71
N ALA A 40 29.38 8.45 6.47
CA ALA A 40 28.88 9.38 5.45
C ALA A 40 27.42 9.06 5.05
N ASP A 41 27.07 7.77 4.94
CA ASP A 41 25.69 7.32 4.72
C ASP A 41 24.81 7.67 5.93
N ALA A 42 25.28 7.40 7.16
CA ALA A 42 24.56 7.78 8.37
C ALA A 42 24.28 9.30 8.45
N GLN A 43 25.25 10.14 8.09
CA GLN A 43 25.07 11.60 8.04
C GLN A 43 24.04 12.02 6.98
N MET A 44 24.08 11.43 5.78
CA MET A 44 23.09 11.70 4.74
C MET A 44 21.69 11.27 5.18
N ARG A 45 21.57 10.09 5.78
CA ARG A 45 20.31 9.54 6.32
C ARG A 45 19.76 10.40 7.45
N ARG A 46 20.64 10.92 8.31
CA ARG A 46 20.28 11.89 9.34
C ARG A 46 19.68 13.15 8.74
N LEU A 47 20.29 13.75 7.72
CA LEU A 47 19.76 14.96 7.08
C LEU A 47 18.39 14.73 6.44
N ILE A 48 18.18 13.57 5.79
CA ILE A 48 16.88 13.19 5.24
C ILE A 48 15.84 13.05 6.36
N TRP A 49 16.23 12.42 7.46
CA TRP A 49 15.38 12.26 8.63
C TRP A 49 14.98 13.60 9.26
N GLU A 50 15.90 14.56 9.39
CA GLU A 50 15.58 15.89 9.90
C GLU A 50 14.61 16.65 8.99
N ASP A 51 14.77 16.54 7.67
CA ASP A 51 13.81 17.12 6.70
C ASP A 51 12.40 16.51 6.88
N ASN A 52 12.33 15.19 7.03
CA ASN A 52 11.08 14.50 7.29
C ASN A 52 10.47 14.84 8.67
N VAL A 53 11.28 15.04 9.72
CA VAL A 53 10.82 15.54 11.02
C VAL A 53 10.16 16.91 10.85
N ASN A 54 10.83 17.84 10.18
CA ASN A 54 10.30 19.19 9.93
C ASN A 54 9.00 19.16 9.12
N PHE A 55 8.95 18.31 8.08
CA PHE A 55 7.75 18.09 7.28
C PHE A 55 6.56 17.61 8.12
N ILE A 56 6.78 16.59 8.97
CA ILE A 56 5.77 16.03 9.88
C ILE A 56 5.27 17.09 10.86
N GLN A 57 6.19 17.84 11.49
CA GLN A 57 5.84 18.88 12.46
C GLN A 57 5.02 20.01 11.82
N LEU A 58 5.44 20.50 10.65
CA LEU A 58 4.72 21.56 9.93
C LEU A 58 3.33 21.10 9.49
N HIS A 59 3.20 19.87 8.99
CA HIS A 59 1.89 19.29 8.66
C HIS A 59 1.00 19.23 9.90
N ASN A 60 1.51 18.70 11.02
CA ASN A 60 0.70 18.54 12.23
C ASN A 60 0.29 19.90 12.84
N LEU A 61 1.12 20.94 12.75
CA LEU A 61 0.74 22.31 13.11
C LEU A 61 -0.43 22.83 12.26
N ARG A 62 -0.46 22.53 10.95
CA ARG A 62 -1.60 22.86 10.08
C ARG A 62 -2.84 22.05 10.46
N ALA A 63 -2.65 20.80 10.84
CA ALA A 63 -3.72 19.91 11.26
C ALA A 63 -4.34 20.34 12.61
N ASP A 64 -3.56 20.92 13.52
CA ASP A 64 -4.07 21.55 14.76
C ASP A 64 -4.92 22.80 14.49
N ARG A 65 -4.72 23.44 13.34
CA ARG A 65 -5.55 24.55 12.84
C ARG A 65 -6.74 24.07 12.00
N GLY A 66 -7.02 22.76 11.97
CA GLY A 66 -8.13 22.18 11.21
C GLY A 66 -7.94 22.14 9.70
N LEU A 67 -6.73 22.40 9.18
CA LEU A 67 -6.46 22.36 7.73
C LEU A 67 -6.32 20.94 7.18
N HIS A 68 -6.09 19.95 8.06
CA HIS A 68 -5.99 18.54 7.71
C HIS A 68 -6.78 17.70 8.72
N SER A 69 -7.50 16.69 8.21
CA SER A 69 -8.29 15.71 8.98
C SER A 69 -7.46 14.53 9.50
N TYR A 70 -6.14 14.55 9.30
CA TYR A 70 -5.23 13.47 9.66
C TYR A 70 -3.95 14.01 10.27
N ARG A 71 -3.15 13.11 10.85
CA ARG A 71 -1.85 13.41 11.45
C ARG A 71 -0.78 12.54 10.80
N LEU A 72 0.41 13.11 10.69
CA LEU A 72 1.61 12.39 10.32
C LEU A 72 2.39 11.97 11.56
N GLY A 73 3.23 10.95 11.42
CA GLY A 73 4.09 10.47 12.49
C GLY A 73 5.33 9.79 11.93
N MET A 74 6.42 9.90 12.68
CA MET A 74 7.66 9.22 12.34
C MET A 74 7.44 7.70 12.33
N ASN A 75 8.05 7.03 11.36
CA ASN A 75 8.00 5.58 11.20
C ASN A 75 9.33 5.09 10.61
N ALA A 76 9.44 3.80 10.30
CA ALA A 76 10.67 3.19 9.79
C ALA A 76 11.20 3.82 8.47
N PHE A 77 10.41 4.63 7.75
CA PHE A 77 10.81 5.29 6.52
C PHE A 77 11.39 6.69 6.75
N GLY A 78 11.58 7.10 8.01
CA GLY A 78 12.03 8.44 8.39
C GLY A 78 13.31 8.91 7.71
N ASP A 79 14.25 8.02 7.46
CA ASP A 79 15.54 8.30 6.83
C ASP A 79 15.57 8.02 5.32
N MET A 80 14.40 7.86 4.71
CA MET A 80 14.25 7.65 3.27
C MET A 80 13.61 8.86 2.60
N THR A 81 14.08 9.17 1.41
CA THR A 81 13.45 10.17 0.55
C THR A 81 12.14 9.63 -0.03
N ARG A 82 11.26 10.55 -0.44
CA ARG A 82 10.05 10.22 -1.20
C ARG A 82 10.34 9.31 -2.40
N VAL A 83 11.40 9.62 -3.15
CA VAL A 83 11.76 8.88 -4.37
C VAL A 83 12.21 7.46 -4.04
N GLU A 84 13.02 7.28 -3.00
CA GLU A 84 13.45 5.94 -2.57
C GLU A 84 12.27 5.06 -2.14
N ILE A 85 11.34 5.62 -1.36
CA ILE A 85 10.15 4.90 -0.91
C ILE A 85 9.32 4.42 -2.11
N VAL A 86 9.01 5.34 -3.03
CA VAL A 86 8.22 5.02 -4.23
C VAL A 86 8.94 3.97 -5.08
N GLN A 87 10.23 4.14 -5.35
CA GLN A 87 10.97 3.21 -6.21
C GLN A 87 11.12 1.80 -5.62
N LYS A 88 11.22 1.69 -4.28
CA LYS A 88 11.47 0.41 -3.61
C LYS A 88 10.19 -0.32 -3.21
N MET A 89 9.12 0.41 -2.87
CA MET A 89 7.92 -0.17 -2.26
C MET A 89 6.66 -0.02 -3.13
N ASN A 90 6.63 0.86 -4.13
CA ASN A 90 5.49 0.97 -5.02
C ASN A 90 5.73 0.07 -6.23
N GLY A 91 4.83 -0.88 -6.44
CA GLY A 91 4.99 -1.93 -7.44
C GLY A 91 3.75 -2.20 -8.27
N TYR A 92 2.67 -1.44 -8.10
CA TYR A 92 1.51 -1.63 -8.94
C TYR A 92 1.80 -1.05 -10.33
N ARG A 93 1.43 -1.81 -11.36
CA ARG A 93 1.63 -1.45 -12.76
C ARG A 93 0.29 -1.46 -13.47
N MET A 94 -0.20 -0.26 -13.77
CA MET A 94 -1.44 -0.10 -14.52
C MET A 94 -1.32 -0.76 -15.90
N ALA A 95 -2.31 -1.58 -16.24
CA ALA A 95 -2.50 -2.09 -17.59
C ALA A 95 -4.00 -2.05 -17.91
N ASN A 96 -4.35 -1.63 -19.14
CA ASN A 96 -5.72 -1.75 -19.64
C ASN A 96 -5.94 -3.20 -20.07
N ARG A 97 -6.36 -4.06 -19.12
CA ARG A 97 -6.75 -5.43 -19.43
C ARG A 97 -8.26 -5.58 -19.51
N THR A 98 -8.65 -6.58 -20.30
CA THR A 98 -10.00 -7.13 -20.36
C THR A 98 -9.86 -8.62 -20.09
N GLY A 99 -10.71 -9.18 -19.22
CA GLY A 99 -10.61 -10.59 -18.82
C GLY A 99 -11.49 -10.96 -17.63
N GLY A 100 -11.70 -10.01 -16.70
CA GLY A 100 -12.63 -10.16 -15.59
C GLY A 100 -14.09 -9.95 -16.00
N ALA A 101 -14.99 -10.48 -15.19
CA ALA A 101 -16.39 -10.07 -15.25
C ALA A 101 -16.53 -8.61 -14.77
N THR A 102 -17.54 -7.88 -15.23
CA THR A 102 -17.84 -6.56 -14.66
C THR A 102 -18.81 -6.72 -13.49
N PHE A 103 -18.51 -6.10 -12.35
CA PHE A 103 -19.38 -6.11 -11.20
C PHE A 103 -20.70 -5.44 -11.54
N MET A 104 -21.77 -6.22 -11.40
CA MET A 104 -23.14 -5.73 -11.45
C MET A 104 -23.68 -5.76 -10.02
N PRO A 105 -24.02 -4.60 -9.44
CA PRO A 105 -24.57 -4.59 -8.10
C PRO A 105 -25.91 -5.33 -8.05
N PRO A 106 -26.24 -6.00 -6.94
CA PRO A 106 -27.53 -6.66 -6.80
C PRO A 106 -28.68 -5.65 -7.00
N SER A 107 -29.71 -6.04 -7.77
CA SER A 107 -30.84 -5.17 -8.10
C SER A 107 -31.73 -4.79 -6.90
N HIS A 108 -31.53 -5.41 -5.74
CA HIS A 108 -32.29 -5.23 -4.51
C HIS A 108 -31.38 -5.15 -3.26
N VAL A 109 -30.27 -4.42 -3.34
CA VAL A 109 -29.56 -4.11 -2.10
C VAL A 109 -30.42 -3.12 -1.32
N ASP A 110 -30.84 -3.51 -0.11
CA ASP A 110 -31.39 -2.59 0.89
C ASP A 110 -30.41 -1.43 1.17
N ALA A 111 -30.75 -0.52 2.08
CA ALA A 111 -29.77 0.45 2.56
C ALA A 111 -28.48 -0.28 3.01
N LEU A 112 -27.36 0.03 2.36
CA LEU A 112 -26.06 -0.53 2.72
C LEU A 112 -25.77 -0.23 4.20
N PRO A 113 -25.06 -1.13 4.92
CA PRO A 113 -24.56 -0.80 6.25
C PRO A 113 -23.77 0.50 6.21
N THR A 114 -23.98 1.38 7.18
CA THR A 114 -23.25 2.66 7.27
C THR A 114 -21.77 2.46 7.59
N THR A 115 -21.41 1.31 8.17
CA THR A 115 -20.04 0.94 8.48
C THR A 115 -19.84 -0.55 8.23
N VAL A 116 -18.71 -0.88 7.62
CA VAL A 116 -18.24 -2.25 7.40
C VAL A 116 -16.80 -2.33 7.88
N ASP A 117 -16.47 -3.37 8.65
CA ASP A 117 -15.10 -3.66 9.07
C ASP A 117 -14.87 -5.17 9.07
N TRP A 118 -14.29 -5.67 7.98
CA TRP A 118 -14.02 -7.09 7.77
C TRP A 118 -12.97 -7.68 8.73
N ARG A 119 -12.19 -6.84 9.41
CA ARG A 119 -11.23 -7.29 10.44
C ARG A 119 -11.96 -7.94 11.61
N THR A 120 -13.11 -7.37 11.98
CA THR A 120 -13.93 -7.85 13.11
C THR A 120 -14.72 -9.12 12.78
N GLN A 121 -14.80 -9.48 11.50
CA GLN A 121 -15.59 -10.61 11.01
C GLN A 121 -14.73 -11.83 10.62
N GLY A 122 -13.40 -11.76 10.79
CA GLY A 122 -12.48 -12.88 10.50
C GLY A 122 -12.02 -12.99 9.05
N TYR A 123 -12.33 -12.01 8.20
CA TYR A 123 -12.01 -12.04 6.76
C TYR A 123 -10.60 -11.55 6.43
N VAL A 124 -9.85 -11.04 7.41
CA VAL A 124 -8.61 -10.31 7.19
C VAL A 124 -7.48 -10.93 8.01
N THR A 125 -6.45 -11.42 7.33
CA THR A 125 -5.21 -11.91 7.96
C THR A 125 -4.44 -10.77 8.65
N PRO A 126 -3.44 -11.07 9.52
CA PRO A 126 -2.55 -10.05 10.06
C PRO A 126 -1.91 -9.17 8.98
N ILE A 127 -1.47 -7.97 9.38
CA ILE A 127 -0.67 -7.10 8.51
C ILE A 127 0.65 -7.79 8.20
N LYS A 128 1.03 -7.75 6.92
CA LYS A 128 2.31 -8.25 6.41
C LYS A 128 3.21 -7.07 6.01
N ASP A 129 4.43 -7.37 5.60
CA ASP A 129 5.44 -6.38 5.24
C ASP A 129 6.20 -6.80 3.96
N GLN A 130 5.99 -6.05 2.88
CA GLN A 130 6.60 -6.29 1.58
C GLN A 130 8.09 -5.88 1.52
N LYS A 131 8.59 -5.15 2.52
CA LYS A 131 9.97 -4.65 2.57
C LYS A 131 10.32 -3.80 1.32
N GLU A 132 11.59 -3.78 0.94
CA GLU A 132 12.09 -3.06 -0.25
C GLU A 132 11.88 -3.88 -1.53
N CYS A 133 10.65 -4.28 -1.80
CA CYS A 133 10.25 -5.00 -3.01
C CYS A 133 8.91 -4.48 -3.51
N GLY A 134 8.82 -4.09 -4.79
CA GLY A 134 7.60 -3.62 -5.46
C GLY A 134 6.58 -4.74 -5.71
N SER A 135 6.11 -5.37 -4.63
CA SER A 135 5.23 -6.55 -4.65
C SER A 135 3.86 -6.30 -4.02
N CYS A 136 3.51 -5.03 -3.78
CA CYS A 136 2.21 -4.61 -3.25
C CYS A 136 1.00 -5.23 -3.98
N TRP A 137 1.13 -5.43 -5.30
CA TRP A 137 0.13 -6.12 -6.12
C TRP A 137 -0.13 -7.56 -5.64
N ALA A 138 0.90 -8.30 -5.23
CA ALA A 138 0.77 -9.65 -4.71
C ALA A 138 0.10 -9.66 -3.33
N PHE A 139 0.43 -8.71 -2.45
CA PHE A 139 -0.22 -8.55 -1.14
C PHE A 139 -1.69 -8.13 -1.25
N SER A 140 -2.01 -7.26 -2.22
CA SER A 140 -3.38 -6.88 -2.51
C SER A 140 -4.19 -8.08 -3.03
N SER A 141 -3.63 -8.87 -3.95
CA SER A 141 -4.27 -10.08 -4.49
C SER A 141 -4.51 -11.16 -3.43
N THR A 142 -3.48 -11.52 -2.66
CA THR A 142 -3.61 -12.51 -1.59
C THR A 142 -4.63 -12.04 -0.57
N GLY A 143 -4.56 -10.81 -0.08
CA GLY A 143 -5.51 -10.30 0.90
C GLY A 143 -6.98 -10.35 0.46
N SER A 144 -7.25 -10.13 -0.84
CA SER A 144 -8.59 -10.26 -1.41
C SER A 144 -9.03 -11.73 -1.51
N LEU A 145 -8.15 -12.61 -2.00
CA LEU A 145 -8.42 -14.05 -2.08
C LEU A 145 -8.57 -14.71 -0.71
N GLU A 146 -7.78 -14.31 0.28
CA GLU A 146 -7.89 -14.74 1.68
C GLU A 146 -9.30 -14.48 2.23
N GLY A 147 -9.84 -13.27 1.99
CA GLY A 147 -11.19 -12.89 2.38
C GLY A 147 -12.28 -13.67 1.64
N GLN A 148 -12.13 -13.88 0.33
CA GLN A 148 -13.09 -14.67 -0.46
C GLN A 148 -13.05 -16.16 -0.10
N HIS A 149 -11.86 -16.70 0.18
CA HIS A 149 -11.71 -18.06 0.65
C HIS A 149 -12.39 -18.25 2.00
N PHE A 150 -12.16 -17.33 2.95
CA PHE A 150 -12.84 -17.35 4.25
C PHE A 150 -14.36 -17.28 4.11
N LYS A 151 -14.87 -16.41 3.23
CA LYS A 151 -16.32 -16.31 2.95
C LYS A 151 -16.92 -17.65 2.54
N ARG A 152 -16.22 -18.41 1.70
CA ARG A 152 -16.72 -19.67 1.15
C ARG A 152 -16.55 -20.85 2.10
N THR A 153 -15.41 -20.93 2.79
CA THR A 153 -15.01 -22.12 3.54
C THR A 153 -15.12 -21.97 5.06
N GLY A 154 -15.25 -20.74 5.56
CA GLY A 154 -15.16 -20.41 6.98
C GLY A 154 -13.75 -20.53 7.57
N THR A 155 -12.73 -20.81 6.76
CA THR A 155 -11.34 -21.00 7.21
C THR A 155 -10.46 -19.88 6.67
N LEU A 156 -9.82 -19.13 7.57
CA LEU A 156 -8.91 -18.05 7.18
C LEU A 156 -7.51 -18.65 7.02
N VAL A 157 -6.96 -18.57 5.82
CA VAL A 157 -5.64 -19.11 5.48
C VAL A 157 -4.78 -17.97 4.99
N SER A 158 -3.55 -17.83 5.49
CA SER A 158 -2.59 -16.88 4.93
C SER A 158 -1.99 -17.45 3.64
N LEU A 159 -2.11 -16.71 2.53
CA LEU A 159 -1.67 -17.14 1.20
C LEU A 159 -0.31 -16.53 0.83
N SER A 160 0.42 -17.19 -0.07
CA SER A 160 1.81 -16.84 -0.40
C SER A 160 1.92 -15.75 -1.47
N GLU A 161 2.40 -14.56 -1.09
CA GLU A 161 2.76 -13.54 -2.06
C GLU A 161 3.96 -13.94 -2.91
N GLN A 162 4.90 -14.71 -2.33
CA GLN A 162 6.09 -15.17 -3.04
C GLN A 162 5.75 -16.14 -4.18
N ASN A 163 4.74 -16.99 -3.99
CA ASN A 163 4.23 -17.83 -5.06
C ASN A 163 3.78 -16.96 -6.25
N LEU A 164 3.01 -15.90 -6.00
CA LEU A 164 2.58 -15.00 -7.08
C LEU A 164 3.77 -14.33 -7.75
N MET A 165 4.71 -13.78 -6.98
CA MET A 165 5.89 -13.09 -7.52
C MET A 165 6.75 -13.98 -8.42
N ASP A 166 6.95 -15.23 -8.00
CA ASP A 166 7.85 -16.14 -8.69
C ASP A 166 7.19 -16.84 -9.89
N CYS A 167 5.87 -17.03 -9.85
CA CYS A 167 5.15 -17.89 -10.80
C CYS A 167 4.25 -17.16 -11.79
N SER A 168 3.72 -15.96 -11.47
CA SER A 168 2.77 -15.25 -12.36
C SER A 168 3.44 -14.37 -13.44
N LYS A 169 4.72 -14.64 -13.72
CA LYS A 169 5.49 -13.92 -14.76
C LYS A 169 4.92 -14.14 -16.18
N PRO A 170 4.48 -15.34 -16.57
CA PRO A 170 3.82 -15.57 -17.86
C PRO A 170 2.54 -14.73 -18.05
N GLU A 171 1.81 -14.45 -16.96
CA GLU A 171 0.64 -13.58 -16.95
C GLU A 171 0.99 -12.09 -16.95
N GLY A 172 2.27 -11.72 -16.93
CA GLY A 172 2.72 -10.34 -17.09
C GLY A 172 3.12 -9.61 -15.80
N ASN A 173 3.15 -10.30 -14.67
CA ASN A 173 3.76 -9.76 -13.45
C ASN A 173 5.28 -9.88 -13.48
N HIS A 174 5.98 -9.04 -12.72
CA HIS A 174 7.44 -8.95 -12.75
C HIS A 174 8.07 -9.02 -11.36
N GLY A 175 7.48 -9.79 -10.44
CA GLY A 175 8.00 -9.94 -9.07
C GLY A 175 8.12 -8.59 -8.36
N CYS A 176 9.32 -8.25 -7.87
CA CYS A 176 9.62 -6.94 -7.28
C CYS A 176 9.64 -5.79 -8.29
N GLY A 177 9.73 -6.09 -9.59
CA GLY A 177 9.58 -5.12 -10.69
C GLY A 177 8.13 -4.72 -10.96
N GLY A 178 7.19 -5.18 -10.13
CA GLY A 178 5.81 -4.75 -10.14
C GLY A 178 4.86 -5.63 -10.96
N GLY A 179 3.57 -5.38 -10.81
CA GLY A 179 2.51 -6.23 -11.32
C GLY A 179 1.11 -5.67 -11.11
N LEU A 180 0.14 -6.49 -11.45
CA LEU A 180 -1.28 -6.17 -11.42
C LEU A 180 -2.05 -7.29 -10.72
N MET A 181 -3.02 -6.93 -9.88
CA MET A 181 -3.80 -7.91 -9.12
C MET A 181 -4.54 -8.90 -10.01
N ASP A 182 -5.11 -8.42 -11.12
CA ASP A 182 -5.85 -9.23 -12.08
C ASP A 182 -4.97 -10.30 -12.75
N TYR A 183 -3.68 -10.01 -12.92
CA TYR A 183 -2.73 -10.98 -13.48
C TYR A 183 -2.44 -12.10 -12.48
N ALA A 184 -2.42 -11.76 -11.19
CA ALA A 184 -2.31 -12.74 -10.13
C ALA A 184 -3.55 -13.64 -10.08
N PHE A 185 -4.76 -13.07 -10.16
CA PHE A 185 -6.01 -13.84 -10.18
C PHE A 185 -6.07 -14.80 -11.38
N GLU A 186 -5.70 -14.32 -12.57
CA GLU A 186 -5.61 -15.18 -13.77
C GLU A 186 -4.60 -16.31 -13.59
N TYR A 187 -3.44 -16.04 -12.99
CA TYR A 187 -2.46 -17.07 -12.65
C TYR A 187 -3.05 -18.11 -11.68
N ILE A 188 -3.71 -17.69 -10.60
CA ILE A 188 -4.24 -18.63 -9.60
C ILE A 188 -5.29 -19.54 -10.24
N LYS A 189 -6.12 -18.98 -11.11
CA LYS A 189 -7.09 -19.75 -11.91
C LYS A 189 -6.40 -20.75 -12.85
N SER A 190 -5.44 -20.30 -13.66
CA SER A 190 -4.75 -21.16 -14.63
C SER A 190 -3.92 -22.26 -13.96
N ASN A 191 -3.34 -21.94 -12.80
CA ASN A 191 -2.50 -22.82 -12.00
C ASN A 191 -3.30 -23.78 -11.10
N ASN A 192 -4.62 -23.64 -11.04
CA ASN A 192 -5.51 -24.38 -10.14
C ASN A 192 -5.15 -24.21 -8.65
N GLY A 193 -4.76 -23.00 -8.26
CA GLY A 193 -4.57 -22.62 -6.86
C GLY A 193 -3.26 -21.90 -6.57
N ILE A 194 -3.09 -21.60 -5.29
CA ILE A 194 -1.95 -20.86 -4.73
C ILE A 194 -1.49 -21.53 -3.42
N ASP A 195 -0.19 -21.60 -3.20
CA ASP A 195 0.41 -22.09 -1.96
C ASP A 195 0.04 -21.20 -0.75
N THR A 196 0.04 -21.79 0.44
CA THR A 196 -0.03 -21.04 1.70
C THR A 196 1.27 -20.26 1.97
N GLU A 197 1.19 -19.19 2.75
CA GLU A 197 2.38 -18.46 3.22
C GLU A 197 3.34 -19.38 3.99
N ALA A 198 2.81 -20.31 4.78
CA ALA A 198 3.63 -21.25 5.55
C ALA A 198 4.44 -22.22 4.66
N SER A 199 3.87 -22.64 3.52
CA SER A 199 4.53 -23.59 2.60
C SER A 199 5.45 -22.90 1.61
N TYR A 200 5.18 -21.63 1.29
CA TYR A 200 6.00 -20.81 0.39
C TYR A 200 6.21 -19.41 0.99
N PRO A 201 7.12 -19.27 1.97
CA PRO A 201 7.30 -18.01 2.69
C PRO A 201 7.80 -16.85 1.84
N TYR A 202 7.40 -15.64 2.21
CA TYR A 202 7.85 -14.39 1.62
C TYR A 202 9.33 -14.11 1.87
N THR A 203 10.05 -13.73 0.82
CA THR A 203 11.51 -13.45 0.87
C THR A 203 11.90 -12.07 0.36
N ALA A 204 10.94 -11.23 -0.04
CA ALA A 204 11.16 -9.86 -0.54
C ALA A 204 12.16 -9.75 -1.70
N ARG A 205 12.28 -10.79 -2.52
CA ARG A 205 13.16 -10.83 -3.70
C ARG A 205 12.60 -11.78 -4.73
N ASP A 206 12.96 -11.57 -5.98
CA ASP A 206 12.62 -12.47 -7.06
C ASP A 206 13.26 -13.85 -6.87
N GLY A 207 12.46 -14.89 -7.03
CA GLY A 207 12.88 -16.28 -7.03
C GLY A 207 12.51 -17.00 -8.32
N ARG A 208 12.81 -18.30 -8.33
CA ARG A 208 12.25 -19.24 -9.31
C ARG A 208 10.93 -19.77 -8.78
N CYS A 209 9.97 -20.03 -9.65
CA CYS A 209 8.70 -20.63 -9.26
C CYS A 209 8.91 -22.00 -8.59
N ARG A 210 8.36 -22.17 -7.38
CA ARG A 210 8.42 -23.40 -6.57
C ARG A 210 7.04 -23.90 -6.12
N PHE A 211 5.98 -23.52 -6.83
CA PHE A 211 4.61 -23.92 -6.54
C PHE A 211 4.49 -25.45 -6.40
N LYS A 212 3.65 -25.91 -5.45
CA LYS A 212 3.36 -27.33 -5.26
C LYS A 212 1.87 -27.53 -5.05
N ALA A 213 1.24 -28.32 -5.91
CA ALA A 213 -0.20 -28.63 -5.82
C ALA A 213 -0.62 -29.21 -4.45
N ALA A 214 0.27 -29.92 -3.75
CA ALA A 214 0.01 -30.46 -2.41
C ALA A 214 -0.12 -29.40 -1.31
N ASN A 215 0.28 -28.15 -1.58
CA ASN A 215 0.32 -27.05 -0.64
C ASN A 215 -0.75 -25.97 -0.90
N VAL A 216 -1.69 -26.23 -1.82
CA VAL A 216 -2.71 -25.27 -2.21
C VAL A 216 -3.55 -24.86 -0.99
N GLY A 217 -3.55 -23.57 -0.68
CA GLY A 217 -4.34 -22.95 0.38
C GLY A 217 -5.67 -22.38 -0.10
N ALA A 218 -5.75 -21.97 -1.37
CA ALA A 218 -6.96 -21.46 -1.99
C ALA A 218 -6.93 -21.62 -3.52
N THR A 219 -8.10 -21.56 -4.14
CA THR A 219 -8.30 -21.59 -5.59
C THR A 219 -9.09 -20.37 -6.04
N ASP A 220 -8.95 -20.00 -7.32
CA ASP A 220 -9.68 -18.92 -7.96
C ASP A 220 -10.33 -19.47 -9.24
N VAL A 221 -11.58 -19.09 -9.53
CA VAL A 221 -12.29 -19.45 -10.76
C VAL A 221 -12.39 -18.28 -11.75
N GLY A 222 -11.93 -17.09 -11.38
CA GLY A 222 -11.90 -15.87 -12.17
C GLY A 222 -12.10 -14.64 -11.29
N PHE A 223 -11.96 -13.45 -11.85
CA PHE A 223 -12.09 -12.21 -11.08
C PHE A 223 -13.19 -11.31 -11.63
N THR A 224 -13.62 -10.37 -10.79
CA THR A 224 -14.61 -9.35 -11.13
C THR A 224 -14.02 -7.96 -10.91
N ASP A 225 -14.15 -7.11 -11.91
CA ASP A 225 -13.74 -5.70 -11.89
C ASP A 225 -14.90 -4.80 -11.49
N ILE A 226 -14.66 -3.91 -10.53
CA ILE A 226 -15.60 -2.85 -10.18
C ILE A 226 -15.57 -1.79 -11.30
N PRO A 227 -16.73 -1.23 -11.71
CA PRO A 227 -16.74 -0.14 -12.67
C PRO A 227 -15.77 0.98 -12.28
N ARG A 228 -14.89 1.33 -13.23
CA ARG A 228 -13.84 2.32 -13.05
C ARG A 228 -14.40 3.64 -12.52
N ASP A 229 -13.68 4.21 -11.54
CA ASP A 229 -13.96 5.48 -10.87
C ASP A 229 -15.27 5.49 -10.05
N SER A 230 -15.92 4.34 -9.87
CA SER A 230 -17.19 4.23 -9.14
C SER A 230 -16.99 3.91 -7.66
N GLU A 231 -16.87 4.95 -6.83
CA GLU A 231 -16.85 4.78 -5.36
C GLU A 231 -18.14 4.09 -4.85
N ALA A 232 -19.28 4.33 -5.50
CA ALA A 232 -20.54 3.67 -5.18
C ALA A 232 -20.49 2.15 -5.47
N GLY A 233 -19.92 1.77 -6.62
CA GLY A 233 -19.71 0.37 -6.98
C GLY A 233 -18.75 -0.32 -6.01
N LEU A 234 -17.66 0.36 -5.65
CA LEU A 234 -16.71 -0.13 -4.66
C LEU A 234 -17.38 -0.31 -3.29
N GLN A 235 -18.27 0.61 -2.88
CA GLN A 235 -18.94 0.52 -1.57
C GLN A 235 -19.88 -0.69 -1.52
N GLN A 236 -20.65 -0.89 -2.58
CA GLN A 236 -21.54 -2.04 -2.73
C GLN A 236 -20.75 -3.35 -2.72
N ALA A 237 -19.62 -3.41 -3.42
CA ALA A 237 -18.75 -4.59 -3.42
C ALA A 237 -18.16 -4.84 -2.04
N VAL A 238 -17.56 -3.84 -1.37
CA VAL A 238 -17.02 -4.02 -0.02
C VAL A 238 -18.10 -4.49 0.96
N ALA A 239 -19.34 -4.02 0.84
CA ALA A 239 -20.43 -4.41 1.72
C ALA A 239 -20.96 -5.83 1.49
N THR A 240 -21.05 -6.27 0.22
CA THR A 240 -21.77 -7.50 -0.15
C THR A 240 -20.82 -8.65 -0.54
N VAL A 241 -19.60 -8.32 -0.95
CA VAL A 241 -18.61 -9.26 -1.46
C VAL A 241 -17.57 -9.59 -0.38
N GLY A 242 -16.93 -8.59 0.23
CA GLY A 242 -15.83 -8.81 1.18
C GLY A 242 -14.71 -7.78 1.00
N PRO A 243 -13.48 -8.08 1.45
CA PRO A 243 -12.29 -7.30 1.10
C PRO A 243 -12.07 -7.23 -0.41
N ILE A 244 -11.70 -6.06 -0.93
CA ILE A 244 -11.51 -5.78 -2.37
C ILE A 244 -10.10 -5.26 -2.62
N SER A 245 -9.41 -5.80 -3.63
CA SER A 245 -8.12 -5.28 -4.08
C SER A 245 -8.33 -3.94 -4.76
N VAL A 246 -7.55 -2.93 -4.40
CA VAL A 246 -7.63 -1.59 -5.00
C VAL A 246 -6.23 -1.06 -5.29
N ALA A 247 -6.10 -0.23 -6.33
CA ALA A 247 -4.89 0.54 -6.59
C ALA A 247 -5.08 2.01 -6.17
N ILE A 248 -4.02 2.63 -5.67
CA ILE A 248 -3.99 4.04 -5.24
C ILE A 248 -2.73 4.75 -5.71
N ASP A 249 -2.74 6.08 -5.70
CA ASP A 249 -1.52 6.91 -5.67
C ASP A 249 -0.99 6.97 -4.21
N ALA A 250 0.11 6.26 -3.95
CA ALA A 250 0.82 6.31 -2.68
C ALA A 250 2.12 7.11 -2.78
N SER A 251 2.29 7.94 -3.81
CA SER A 251 3.56 8.62 -4.08
C SER A 251 3.85 9.80 -3.15
N ARG A 252 2.92 10.17 -2.27
CA ARG A 252 2.95 11.40 -1.46
C ARG A 252 3.68 11.18 -0.14
N SER A 253 4.54 12.11 0.28
CA SER A 253 5.17 12.05 1.62
C SER A 253 4.14 12.06 2.76
N THR A 254 2.98 12.70 2.56
CA THR A 254 1.84 12.64 3.49
C THR A 254 1.29 11.23 3.66
N PHE A 255 1.32 10.38 2.62
CA PHE A 255 0.98 8.96 2.72
C PHE A 255 2.09 8.17 3.42
N HIS A 256 3.35 8.43 3.06
CA HIS A 256 4.51 7.73 3.64
C HIS A 256 4.57 7.86 5.16
N PHE A 257 4.18 9.02 5.70
CA PHE A 257 4.18 9.30 7.14
C PHE A 257 2.79 9.32 7.77
N TYR A 258 1.75 8.84 7.07
CA TYR A 258 0.42 8.75 7.65
C TYR A 258 0.45 8.01 9.01
N LYS A 259 -0.27 8.56 10.00
CA LYS A 259 -0.34 7.97 11.35
C LYS A 259 -1.78 7.69 11.79
N THR A 260 -2.68 8.66 11.71
CA THR A 260 -4.08 8.55 12.17
C THR A 260 -4.99 9.56 11.48
N GLY A 261 -6.31 9.34 11.57
CA GLY A 261 -7.36 10.23 11.04
C GLY A 261 -7.70 9.93 9.58
N VAL A 262 -8.67 10.65 9.02
CA VAL A 262 -9.09 10.43 7.62
C VAL A 262 -8.11 11.14 6.69
N TYR A 263 -7.30 10.35 6.00
CA TYR A 263 -6.31 10.81 5.02
C TYR A 263 -7.01 11.46 3.83
N SER A 264 -6.66 12.72 3.58
CA SER A 264 -7.19 13.49 2.46
C SER A 264 -6.12 14.44 1.91
N ASP A 265 -5.48 14.05 0.82
CA ASP A 265 -4.48 14.85 0.11
C ASP A 265 -4.99 15.17 -1.31
N VAL A 266 -5.28 16.44 -1.57
CA VAL A 266 -5.81 16.92 -2.86
C VAL A 266 -4.80 16.82 -3.99
N GLU A 267 -3.51 16.68 -3.69
CA GLU A 267 -2.46 16.51 -4.70
C GLU A 267 -2.27 15.03 -5.10
N CYS A 268 -2.97 14.12 -4.45
CA CYS A 268 -3.00 12.70 -4.79
C CYS A 268 -3.76 12.47 -6.10
N SER A 269 -3.16 11.75 -7.03
CA SER A 269 -3.71 11.50 -8.36
C SER A 269 -4.81 10.45 -8.32
N SER A 270 -5.91 10.69 -9.06
CA SER A 270 -6.91 9.68 -9.35
C SER A 270 -6.57 8.80 -10.57
N VAL A 271 -5.45 9.04 -11.24
CA VAL A 271 -5.11 8.35 -12.50
C VAL A 271 -3.70 7.78 -12.54
N ARG A 272 -2.75 8.37 -11.81
CA ARG A 272 -1.38 7.86 -11.70
C ARG A 272 -1.24 7.01 -10.43
N LEU A 273 -1.78 5.80 -10.50
CA LEU A 273 -1.73 4.84 -9.39
C LEU A 273 -0.41 4.08 -9.46
N ASP A 274 0.17 3.79 -8.30
CA ASP A 274 1.48 3.14 -8.18
C ASP A 274 1.53 2.09 -7.06
N HIS A 275 0.49 1.98 -6.22
CA HIS A 275 0.46 1.08 -5.08
C HIS A 275 -0.83 0.25 -4.99
N GLY A 276 -0.67 -1.05 -4.74
CA GLY A 276 -1.77 -2.01 -4.58
C GLY A 276 -2.04 -2.26 -3.10
N VAL A 277 -3.28 -2.06 -2.67
CA VAL A 277 -3.72 -2.20 -1.27
C VAL A 277 -5.06 -2.94 -1.20
N LEU A 278 -5.60 -3.17 -0.01
CA LEU A 278 -6.85 -3.90 0.18
C LEU A 278 -7.87 -3.07 0.94
N ALA A 279 -9.00 -2.74 0.32
CA ALA A 279 -10.14 -2.13 0.98
C ALA A 279 -10.86 -3.20 1.82
N VAL A 280 -10.80 -3.07 3.14
CA VAL A 280 -11.36 -4.04 4.11
C VAL A 280 -12.60 -3.50 4.84
N GLY A 281 -13.09 -2.34 4.44
CA GLY A 281 -14.22 -1.72 5.09
C GLY A 281 -14.39 -0.26 4.72
N TYR A 282 -15.35 0.38 5.36
CA TYR A 282 -15.64 1.80 5.23
C TYR A 282 -16.45 2.28 6.43
N GLY A 283 -16.50 3.59 6.66
CA GLY A 283 -17.32 4.20 7.69
C GLY A 283 -17.34 5.71 7.58
N THR A 284 -17.61 6.36 8.71
CA THR A 284 -17.57 7.82 8.89
C THR A 284 -16.90 8.12 10.23
N ASP A 285 -15.88 8.97 10.23
CA ASP A 285 -15.16 9.42 11.44
C ASP A 285 -15.21 10.94 11.51
N ALA A 286 -15.69 11.49 12.63
CA ALA A 286 -15.88 12.93 12.84
C ALA A 286 -16.56 13.67 11.66
N GLY A 287 -17.55 13.03 11.03
CA GLY A 287 -18.28 13.58 9.87
C GLY A 287 -17.58 13.43 8.51
N SER A 288 -16.41 12.78 8.47
CA SER A 288 -15.68 12.46 7.23
C SER A 288 -15.84 10.99 6.87
N ASP A 289 -16.39 10.73 5.69
CA ASP A 289 -16.48 9.38 5.13
C ASP A 289 -15.10 8.83 4.81
N TYR A 290 -14.86 7.56 5.15
CA TYR A 290 -13.59 6.89 4.87
C TYR A 290 -13.77 5.47 4.30
N TRP A 291 -12.75 5.05 3.55
CA TRP A 291 -12.38 3.67 3.26
C TRP A 291 -11.39 3.19 4.32
N LEU A 292 -11.62 2.01 4.87
CA LEU A 292 -10.64 1.34 5.73
C LEU A 292 -9.77 0.45 4.85
N VAL A 293 -8.48 0.76 4.79
CA VAL A 293 -7.55 0.13 3.85
C VAL A 293 -6.40 -0.53 4.61
N LYS A 294 -6.15 -1.79 4.28
CA LYS A 294 -5.01 -2.58 4.75
C LYS A 294 -3.82 -2.34 3.82
N ASN A 295 -2.69 -1.92 4.39
CA ASN A 295 -1.43 -1.74 3.67
C ASN A 295 -0.49 -2.96 3.89
N SER A 296 0.61 -3.01 3.15
CA SER A 296 1.63 -4.06 3.16
C SER A 296 3.00 -3.54 3.62
N TRP A 297 3.04 -2.48 4.42
CA TRP A 297 4.26 -1.82 4.89
C TRP A 297 4.55 -2.10 6.39
N GLY A 298 4.06 -3.25 6.87
CA GLY A 298 4.20 -3.63 8.28
C GLY A 298 3.32 -2.81 9.23
N THR A 299 3.32 -3.22 10.50
CA THR A 299 2.48 -2.60 11.54
C THR A 299 3.05 -1.27 12.07
N VAL A 300 4.29 -0.94 11.75
CA VAL A 300 4.94 0.31 12.15
C VAL A 300 4.40 1.53 11.41
N TRP A 301 3.81 1.31 10.23
CA TRP A 301 3.21 2.35 9.40
C TRP A 301 1.73 2.55 9.72
N GLY A 302 1.24 3.78 9.68
CA GLY A 302 -0.18 4.10 9.84
C GLY A 302 -0.79 3.67 11.18
N MET A 303 -2.06 3.31 11.11
CA MET A 303 -2.86 2.77 12.22
C MET A 303 -2.61 1.27 12.34
N GLN A 304 -1.45 0.88 12.86
CA GLN A 304 -1.04 -0.52 12.95
C GLN A 304 -1.10 -1.25 11.59
N GLY A 305 -0.64 -0.61 10.52
CA GLY A 305 -0.65 -1.11 9.14
C GLY A 305 -1.89 -0.72 8.32
N TYR A 306 -2.85 -0.02 8.91
CA TYR A 306 -4.06 0.44 8.22
C TYR A 306 -4.05 1.95 8.00
N ILE A 307 -4.90 2.40 7.07
CA ILE A 307 -5.21 3.80 6.80
C ILE A 307 -6.71 4.00 6.60
N MET A 308 -7.23 5.12 7.09
CA MET A 308 -8.56 5.61 6.72
C MET A 308 -8.40 6.60 5.57
N MET A 309 -8.70 6.19 4.34
CA MET A 309 -8.63 7.08 3.16
C MET A 309 -9.97 7.76 2.94
N SER A 310 -10.00 9.03 2.54
CA SER A 310 -11.27 9.73 2.27
C SER A 310 -12.13 8.98 1.25
N ARG A 311 -13.42 8.81 1.56
CA ARG A 311 -14.44 8.24 0.67
C ARG A 311 -15.41 9.33 0.22
N ASN A 312 -16.02 9.15 -0.95
CA ASN A 312 -16.96 10.09 -1.56
C ASN A 312 -16.35 11.47 -1.79
N LYS A 313 -15.07 11.51 -2.19
CA LYS A 313 -14.29 12.74 -2.35
C LYS A 313 -13.64 12.81 -3.72
N ASN A 314 -14.46 12.64 -4.75
CA ASN A 314 -14.04 12.63 -6.16
C ASN A 314 -12.97 11.58 -6.46
N ASN A 315 -13.13 10.36 -5.90
CA ASN A 315 -12.19 9.27 -6.09
C ASN A 315 -10.73 9.69 -5.78
N GLN A 316 -10.54 10.40 -4.66
CA GLN A 316 -9.23 10.90 -4.24
C GLN A 316 -8.23 9.74 -4.11
N CYS A 317 -7.02 9.95 -4.63
CA CYS A 317 -5.99 8.90 -4.80
C CYS A 317 -6.36 7.73 -5.72
N GLY A 318 -7.51 7.77 -6.40
CA GLY A 318 -7.91 6.77 -7.38
C GLY A 318 -8.31 5.42 -6.79
N ILE A 319 -8.73 5.38 -5.52
CA ILE A 319 -9.09 4.15 -4.81
C ILE A 319 -10.16 3.30 -5.51
N ALA A 320 -11.04 3.91 -6.32
CA ALA A 320 -12.03 3.22 -7.14
C ALA A 320 -11.66 3.16 -8.63
N THR A 321 -10.47 3.59 -9.03
CA THR A 321 -10.04 3.60 -10.45
C THR A 321 -9.67 2.22 -10.96
N GLN A 322 -8.99 1.41 -10.15
CA GLN A 322 -8.85 -0.02 -10.42
C GLN A 322 -9.10 -0.81 -9.13
N ALA A 323 -10.30 -1.37 -9.05
CA ALA A 323 -10.72 -2.23 -7.96
C ALA A 323 -11.24 -3.55 -8.52
N SER A 324 -10.79 -4.66 -7.96
CA SER A 324 -11.16 -6.00 -8.40
C SER A 324 -11.10 -7.00 -7.25
N TYR A 325 -11.77 -8.14 -7.43
CA TYR A 325 -11.75 -9.23 -6.46
C TYR A 325 -11.83 -10.60 -7.15
N PRO A 326 -11.18 -11.64 -6.61
CA PRO A 326 -11.22 -12.99 -7.14
C PRO A 326 -12.54 -13.69 -6.78
N MET A 327 -12.82 -14.80 -7.43
CA MET A 327 -14.00 -15.61 -7.18
C MET A 327 -13.54 -16.99 -6.71
N VAL A 328 -13.99 -17.41 -5.53
CA VAL A 328 -13.69 -18.74 -5.00
C VAL A 328 -14.83 -19.68 -5.33
#